data_AF-A0A832LFP2-F1
#
_entry.id   AF-A0A832LFP2-F1
#
_cell.length_a   1.000
_cell.length_b   1.000
_cell.length_c   1.000
_cell.angle_alpha   90.00
_cell.angle_beta   90.00
_cell.angle_gamma   90.00
#
_symmetry.space_group_name_H-M   'P 1'
#
loop_
_entity.id
_entity.type
_entity.pdbx_description
1 polymer ?
#
loop_
_entity_poly.entity_id
_entity_poly.type
_entity_poly.pdbx_seq_one_letter_code
_entity_poly.pdbx_strand_id
1 'polypeptide(L)'
;AWSSFVTKLEYKAVWYGKTILRIGQFEPSSKICNVCGFHNSELTLRDREWTCPDCKTKHDRDINAAINIKKFALIDQNLIGV
;
A
#
# COMPACT_ATOMS: atom_id res chain seq x y z
N ALA A 1 -12.28 5.91 17.03
CA ALA A 1 -11.08 6.68 16.65
C ALA A 1 -10.05 5.74 16.01
N TRP A 2 -9.34 6.21 14.98
CA TRP A 2 -8.30 5.44 14.26
C TRP A 2 -7.20 4.91 15.18
N SER A 3 -6.78 5.71 16.17
CA SER A 3 -5.81 5.30 17.20
C SER A 3 -6.20 4.01 17.91
N SER A 4 -7.47 3.86 18.29
CA SER A 4 -7.95 2.65 18.98
C SER A 4 -7.91 1.39 18.11
N PHE A 5 -8.09 1.52 16.80
CA PHE A 5 -7.95 0.40 15.87
C PHE A 5 -6.49 -0.06 15.80
N VAL A 6 -5.57 0.90 15.69
CA VAL A 6 -4.13 0.63 15.64
C VAL A 6 -3.64 0.00 16.94
N THR A 7 -4.02 0.53 18.10
CA THR A 7 -3.67 -0.07 19.40
C THR A 7 -4.16 -1.51 19.51
N LYS A 8 -5.37 -1.79 19.00
CA LYS A 8 -5.91 -3.16 18.98
C LYS A 8 -5.09 -4.10 18.10
N LEU A 9 -4.69 -3.65 16.92
CA LEU A 9 -3.82 -4.43 16.05
C LEU A 9 -2.48 -4.73 16.72
N GLU A 10 -1.84 -3.73 17.33
CA GLU A 10 -0.53 -3.87 17.96
C GLU A 10 -0.52 -4.91 19.08
N TYR A 11 -1.44 -4.82 20.04
CA TYR A 11 -1.43 -5.80 21.14
C TYR A 11 -1.77 -7.21 20.65
N LYS A 12 -2.62 -7.36 19.63
CA LYS A 12 -2.91 -8.67 19.03
C LYS A 12 -1.71 -9.22 18.27
N ALA A 13 -0.98 -8.38 17.54
CA ALA A 13 0.23 -8.79 16.84
C ALA A 13 1.28 -9.31 17.83
N VAL A 14 1.51 -8.61 18.94
CA VAL A 14 2.37 -9.08 20.03
C VAL A 14 1.92 -10.44 20.57
N TRP A 15 0.61 -10.61 20.83
CA TRP A 15 0.07 -11.89 21.34
C TRP A 15 0.37 -13.07 20.40
N TYR A 16 0.34 -12.85 19.08
CA TYR A 16 0.61 -13.89 18.08
C TYR A 16 2.05 -13.92 17.57
N GLY A 17 2.98 -13.17 18.18
CA GLY A 17 4.37 -13.08 17.72
C GLY A 17 4.50 -12.53 16.29
N LYS A 18 3.66 -11.57 15.91
CA LYS A 18 3.65 -10.90 14.60
C LYS A 18 4.20 -9.49 14.71
N THR A 19 4.78 -9.01 13.61
CA THR A 19 5.28 -7.63 13.48
C THR A 19 4.27 -6.78 12.71
N ILE A 20 4.10 -5.53 13.14
CA ILE A 20 3.37 -4.51 12.38
C ILE A 20 4.37 -3.52 11.81
N LEU A 21 4.37 -3.38 10.49
CA LEU A 21 5.12 -2.35 9.78
C LEU A 21 4.16 -1.21 9.43
N ARG A 22 4.68 0.02 9.46
CA ARG A 22 3.95 1.24 9.13
C ARG A 22 4.59 1.90 7.93
N ILE A 23 3.78 2.55 7.10
CA ILE A 23 4.22 3.35 5.96
C ILE A 23 3.85 4.82 6.19
N GLY A 24 4.40 5.72 5.37
CA GLY A 24 4.02 7.12 5.35
C GLY A 24 2.52 7.31 5.10
N GLN A 25 1.91 8.27 5.81
CA GLN A 25 0.47 8.56 5.72
C GLN A 25 0.04 9.00 4.31
N PHE A 26 0.95 9.65 3.57
CA PHE A 26 0.66 10.25 2.26
C PHE A 26 1.23 9.46 1.09
N GLU A 27 1.67 8.21 1.33
CA GLU A 27 2.22 7.43 0.22
C GLU A 27 1.14 7.11 -0.83
N PRO A 28 1.46 7.30 -2.12
CA PRO A 28 0.51 7.19 -3.23
C PRO A 28 0.21 5.73 -3.60
N SER A 29 -0.18 4.93 -2.61
CA SER A 29 -0.39 3.48 -2.73
C SER A 29 -1.41 3.11 -3.81
N SER A 30 -2.52 3.84 -3.93
CA SER A 30 -3.54 3.58 -4.96
C SER A 30 -3.18 4.14 -6.33
N LYS A 31 -2.37 5.21 -6.38
CA LYS A 31 -2.04 5.97 -7.59
C LYS A 31 -0.81 5.46 -8.33
N ILE A 32 0.08 4.75 -7.66
CA ILE A 32 1.24 4.12 -8.30
C ILE A 32 0.83 2.78 -8.91
N CYS A 33 1.16 2.53 -10.18
CA CYS A 33 1.06 1.21 -10.78
C CYS A 33 2.02 0.25 -10.07
N ASN A 34 1.50 -0.80 -9.44
CA ASN A 34 2.35 -1.77 -8.74
C ASN A 34 3.27 -2.58 -9.68
N VAL A 35 3.06 -2.53 -11.00
CA VAL A 35 3.85 -3.26 -11.99
C VAL A 35 5.03 -2.44 -12.48
N CYS A 36 4.79 -1.24 -13.02
CA CYS A 36 5.84 -0.42 -13.64
C CYS A 36 6.20 0.86 -12.88
N GLY A 37 5.46 1.22 -11.82
CA GLY A 37 5.73 2.43 -11.03
C GLY A 37 5.10 3.71 -11.55
N PHE A 38 4.35 3.68 -12.68
CA PHE A 38 3.67 4.86 -13.20
C PHE A 38 2.75 5.50 -12.16
N HIS A 39 2.87 6.82 -11.94
CA HIS A 39 2.04 7.58 -11.01
C HIS A 39 0.85 8.23 -11.73
N ASN A 40 -0.35 7.76 -11.44
CA ASN A 40 -1.60 8.29 -11.96
C ASN A 40 -2.13 9.43 -11.07
N SER A 41 -1.75 10.68 -11.38
CA SER A 41 -2.17 11.88 -10.63
C SER A 41 -3.69 12.08 -10.65
N GLU A 42 -4.33 11.76 -11.77
CA GLU A 42 -5.74 12.01 -12.05
C GLU A 42 -6.70 11.00 -11.41
N LEU A 43 -6.18 9.92 -10.82
CA LEU A 43 -7.01 8.90 -10.17
C LEU A 43 -7.80 9.50 -9.01
N THR A 44 -9.13 9.37 -9.06
CA THR A 44 -10.04 9.83 -8.02
C THR A 44 -10.52 8.70 -7.13
N LEU A 45 -11.22 9.02 -6.04
CA LEU A 45 -11.81 8.02 -5.15
C LEU A 45 -12.96 7.23 -5.80
N ARG A 46 -13.58 7.76 -6.86
CA ARG A 46 -14.67 7.11 -7.58
C ARG A 46 -14.18 6.03 -8.54
N ASP A 47 -12.92 6.13 -8.97
CA ASP A 47 -12.30 5.21 -9.91
C ASP A 47 -11.88 3.93 -9.17
N ARG A 48 -12.75 2.92 -9.21
CA ARG A 48 -12.50 1.62 -8.58
C ARG A 48 -11.54 0.76 -9.39
N GLU A 49 -11.53 0.95 -10.70
CA GLU A 49 -10.65 0.26 -11.63
C GLU A 49 -10.00 1.27 -12.58
N TRP A 50 -8.76 1.03 -12.97
CA TRP A 50 -8.06 1.85 -13.95
C TRP A 50 -7.05 1.02 -14.74
N THR A 51 -6.73 1.47 -15.95
CA THR A 51 -5.69 0.84 -16.78
C THR A 51 -4.45 1.71 -16.78
N CYS A 52 -3.30 1.13 -16.46
CA CYS A 52 -2.04 1.85 -16.50
C CYS A 52 -1.75 2.34 -17.94
N PRO A 53 -1.56 3.64 -18.18
CA PRO A 53 -1.29 4.15 -19.53
C PRO A 53 0.08 3.72 -20.05
N ASP A 54 1.02 3.39 -19.16
CA ASP A 54 2.38 2.97 -19.49
C ASP A 54 2.44 1.46 -19.79
N CYS A 55 2.22 0.59 -18.80
CA CYS A 55 2.34 -0.86 -18.98
C CYS A 55 1.05 -1.60 -19.37
N LYS A 56 -0.08 -0.89 -19.54
CA LYS A 56 -1.40 -1.43 -19.90
C LYS A 56 -2.02 -2.44 -18.92
N THR A 57 -1.43 -2.61 -17.73
CA THR A 57 -2.01 -3.45 -16.68
C THR A 57 -3.32 -2.86 -16.19
N LYS A 58 -4.36 -3.71 -16.07
CA LYS A 58 -5.62 -3.34 -15.43
C LYS A 58 -5.50 -3.51 -13.92
N HIS A 59 -5.93 -2.50 -13.17
CA HIS A 59 -5.87 -2.48 -11.72
C HIS A 59 -7.27 -2.37 -11.13
N ASP A 60 -7.59 -3.23 -10.17
CA ASP A 60 -8.47 -2.85 -9.06
C ASP A 60 -7.67 -1.95 -8.11
N ARG A 61 -8.25 -0.81 -7.74
CA ARG A 61 -7.58 0.22 -6.96
C ARG A 61 -7.15 -0.27 -5.57
N ASP A 62 -7.99 -1.07 -4.91
CA ASP A 62 -7.74 -1.52 -3.53
C ASP A 62 -6.71 -2.66 -3.51
N ILE A 63 -6.74 -3.56 -4.51
CA ILE A 63 -5.70 -4.58 -4.70
C ILE A 63 -4.35 -3.92 -5.02
N ASN A 64 -4.34 -2.94 -5.93
CA ASN A 64 -3.14 -2.19 -6.27
C ASN A 64 -2.54 -1.49 -5.04
N ALA A 65 -3.40 -0.82 -4.26
CA ALA A 65 -3.00 -0.17 -3.01
C ALA A 65 -2.42 -1.17 -2.00
N ALA A 66 -3.05 -2.33 -1.79
CA ALA A 66 -2.55 -3.34 -0.85
C ALA A 66 -1.15 -3.86 -1.23
N ILE A 67 -0.90 -4.08 -2.52
CA ILE A 67 0.42 -4.52 -3.03
C ILE A 67 1.46 -3.42 -2.79
N ASN A 68 1.13 -2.16 -3.09
CA ASN A 68 2.05 -1.05 -2.88
C ASN A 68 2.34 -0.78 -1.40
N ILE A 69 1.32 -0.84 -0.52
CA ILE A 69 1.51 -0.72 0.94
C ILE A 69 2.52 -1.75 1.44
N LYS A 70 2.41 -3.01 0.98
CA LYS A 70 3.39 -4.05 1.31
C LYS A 70 4.78 -3.70 0.78
N LYS A 71 4.89 -3.25 -0.48
CA LYS A 71 6.18 -2.88 -1.08
C LYS A 71 6.85 -1.74 -0.31
N PHE A 72 6.14 -0.65 -0.05
CA PHE A 72 6.66 0.50 0.70
C PHE A 72 7.14 0.09 2.09
N ALA A 73 6.33 -0.68 2.82
CA ALA A 73 6.68 -1.15 4.15
C ALA A 73 7.97 -2.00 4.18
N LEU A 74 8.26 -2.76 3.12
CA LEU A 74 9.46 -3.59 3.03
C LEU A 74 10.69 -2.81 2.52
N ILE A 75 10.49 -1.84 1.62
CA ILE A 75 11.55 -0.95 1.12
C ILE A 75 12.05 -0.05 2.25
N ASP A 76 11.15 0.57 3.03
CA ASP A 76 11.49 1.48 4.12
C ASP A 76 12.28 0.78 5.25
N GLN A 77 12.15 -0.54 5.37
CA GLN A 77 12.89 -1.36 6.32
C GLN A 77 14.24 -1.85 5.79
N ASN A 78 14.63 -1.47 4.56
CA ASN A 78 15.79 -2.00 3.84
C ASN A 78 15.83 -3.53 3.78
N LEU A 79 14.67 -4.20 3.84
CA LEU A 79 14.55 -5.67 3.87
C LEU A 79 14.67 -6.31 2.47
N ILE A 80 14.69 -5.49 1.42
CA ILE A 80 14.86 -5.91 0.02
C ILE A 80 16.27 -5.54 -0.51
N GLY A 81 17.20 -5.21 0.40
CA GLY A 81 18.56 -4.77 0.10
C GLY A 81 19.65 -5.83 0.35
N VAL A 82 19.43 -7.07 -0.12
CA VAL A 82 20.49 -8.06 -0.37
C VAL A 82 20.42 -8.49 -1.81
#